data_AF-A0AA86NFF6-F1
#
_entry.id   AF-A0AA86NFF6-F1
#
_cell.length_a   1.000
_cell.length_b   1.000
_cell.length_c   1.000
_cell.angle_alpha   90.00
_cell.angle_beta   90.00
_cell.angle_gamma   90.00
#
_symmetry.space_group_name_H-M   'P 1'
#
loop_
_entity.id
_entity.type
_entity.pdbx_description
1 polymer ?
#
loop_
_entity_poly.entity_id
_entity_poly.type
_entity_poly.pdbx_seq_one_letter_code
_entity_poly.pdbx_strand_id
1 'polypeptide(L)'
;MKAHKFELAMSRVIRDINKITVTEPKEIFDAFGEIPCRKNIWLLVSDYYGCIPQEAHDYYHNVWSKQFSDSFQEMKPEIDQLVVEQLQSQPSKATVTKMVIQLFLALHPDKSFHKLSLNQYIHHQMNRVLKNGAKLQKSDASISNTQSEVTVSDIQMLLKNILVE
;
A
#
# COMPACT_ATOMS: atom_id res chain seq x y z
N MET A 1 -5.18 -22.21 6.77
CA MET A 1 -5.54 -22.81 5.46
C MET A 1 -4.30 -23.47 4.85
N LYS A 2 -4.40 -24.64 4.20
CA LYS A 2 -3.25 -25.27 3.52
C LYS A 2 -3.13 -24.74 2.08
N ALA A 3 -1.96 -24.24 1.70
CA ALA A 3 -1.73 -23.59 0.40
C ALA A 3 -2.16 -24.46 -0.79
N HIS A 4 -1.66 -25.70 -0.87
CA HIS A 4 -2.00 -26.62 -1.96
C HIS A 4 -3.51 -26.88 -2.11
N LYS A 5 -4.24 -27.05 -0.99
CA LYS A 5 -5.69 -27.25 -1.04
C LYS A 5 -6.42 -25.98 -1.50
N PHE A 6 -5.94 -24.81 -1.11
CA PHE A 6 -6.47 -23.53 -1.56
C PHE A 6 -6.21 -23.31 -3.06
N GLU A 7 -5.03 -23.62 -3.55
CA GLU A 7 -4.66 -23.57 -4.97
C GLU A 7 -5.56 -24.46 -5.82
N LEU A 8 -5.81 -25.69 -5.38
CA LEU A 8 -6.73 -26.60 -6.06
C LEU A 8 -8.16 -26.04 -6.11
N ALA A 9 -8.64 -25.43 -5.03
CA ALA A 9 -9.96 -24.79 -5.01
C ALA A 9 -10.00 -23.60 -5.98
N MET A 10 -8.99 -22.72 -5.96
CA MET A 10 -8.87 -21.58 -6.87
C MET A 10 -8.81 -22.02 -8.34
N SER A 11 -7.97 -23.00 -8.66
CA SER A 11 -7.84 -23.57 -10.01
C SER A 11 -9.19 -24.08 -10.54
N ARG A 12 -9.95 -24.81 -9.70
CA ARG A 12 -11.31 -25.27 -10.04
C ARG A 12 -12.25 -24.11 -10.33
N VAL A 13 -12.30 -23.10 -9.47
CA VAL A 13 -13.16 -21.92 -9.68
C VAL A 13 -12.80 -21.18 -10.96
N ILE A 14 -11.51 -20.97 -11.21
CA ILE A 14 -11.03 -20.33 -12.45
C ILE A 14 -11.45 -21.15 -13.67
N ARG A 15 -11.29 -22.47 -13.62
CA ARG A 15 -11.73 -23.37 -14.69
C ARG A 15 -13.22 -23.29 -14.93
N ASP A 16 -14.02 -23.25 -13.88
CA ASP A 16 -15.47 -23.24 -14.02
C ASP A 16 -15.97 -21.92 -14.61
N ILE A 17 -15.33 -20.79 -14.27
CA ILE A 17 -15.67 -19.45 -14.76
C ILE A 17 -15.12 -19.20 -16.17
N ASN A 18 -13.81 -19.40 -16.38
CA ASN A 18 -13.10 -18.99 -17.60
C ASN A 18 -12.90 -20.14 -18.61
N LYS A 19 -13.26 -21.38 -18.26
CA LYS A 19 -13.05 -22.58 -19.08
C LYS A 19 -11.58 -22.87 -19.45
N ILE A 20 -10.64 -22.36 -18.65
CA ILE A 20 -9.20 -22.63 -18.77
C ILE A 20 -8.72 -23.56 -17.65
N THR A 21 -7.70 -24.36 -17.92
CA THR A 21 -7.05 -25.16 -16.87
C THR A 21 -5.73 -24.50 -16.52
N VAL A 22 -5.57 -24.14 -15.25
CA VAL A 22 -4.35 -23.57 -14.69
C VAL A 22 -3.91 -24.44 -13.52
N THR A 23 -2.65 -24.81 -13.47
CA THR A 23 -2.12 -25.71 -12.41
C THR A 23 -1.05 -25.04 -11.58
N GLU A 24 -0.28 -24.13 -12.17
CA GLU A 24 0.80 -23.46 -11.46
C GLU A 24 0.27 -22.31 -10.60
N PRO A 25 0.77 -22.11 -9.37
CA PRO A 25 0.29 -21.06 -8.47
C PRO A 25 0.34 -19.65 -9.08
N LYS A 26 1.37 -19.36 -9.88
CA LYS A 26 1.51 -18.07 -10.57
C LYS A 26 0.46 -17.90 -11.68
N GLU A 27 0.19 -18.93 -12.45
CA GLU A 27 -0.88 -18.91 -13.47
C GLU A 27 -2.26 -18.75 -12.85
N ILE A 28 -2.51 -19.40 -11.70
CA ILE A 28 -3.74 -19.22 -10.92
C ILE A 28 -3.89 -17.75 -10.50
N PHE A 29 -2.81 -17.13 -10.01
CA PHE A 29 -2.82 -15.73 -9.59
C PHE A 29 -3.11 -14.79 -10.75
N ASP A 30 -2.44 -14.98 -11.89
CA ASP A 30 -2.60 -14.15 -13.07
C ASP A 30 -4.00 -14.32 -13.68
N ALA A 31 -4.49 -15.57 -13.82
CA ALA A 31 -5.83 -15.88 -14.32
C ALA A 31 -6.95 -15.34 -13.42
N PHE A 32 -6.75 -15.33 -12.10
CA PHE A 32 -7.67 -14.70 -11.16
C PHE A 32 -7.72 -13.17 -11.35
N GLY A 33 -6.58 -12.56 -11.74
CA GLY A 33 -6.46 -11.18 -12.16
C GLY A 33 -7.47 -10.79 -13.23
N GLU A 34 -7.65 -11.66 -14.22
CA GLU A 34 -8.47 -11.44 -15.41
C GLU A 34 -9.97 -11.70 -15.21
N ILE A 35 -10.40 -12.27 -14.08
CA ILE A 35 -11.83 -12.54 -13.86
C ILE A 35 -12.60 -11.23 -13.65
N PRO A 36 -13.57 -10.90 -14.54
CA PRO A 36 -14.44 -9.75 -14.34
C PRO A 36 -15.43 -10.04 -13.19
N CYS A 37 -15.69 -9.03 -12.34
CA CYS A 37 -16.66 -9.10 -11.24
C CYS A 37 -16.47 -10.28 -10.26
N ARG A 38 -15.65 -10.07 -9.24
CA ARG A 38 -15.25 -11.12 -8.27
C ARG A 38 -16.23 -11.34 -7.11
N LYS A 39 -17.46 -10.81 -7.19
CA LYS A 39 -18.40 -10.72 -6.05
C LYS A 39 -18.72 -12.08 -5.40
N ASN A 40 -18.75 -13.15 -6.17
CA ASN A 40 -19.14 -14.49 -5.68
C ASN A 40 -17.99 -15.51 -5.68
N ILE A 41 -16.77 -15.11 -6.06
CA ILE A 41 -15.66 -16.07 -6.17
C ILE A 41 -15.35 -16.70 -4.81
N TRP A 42 -15.40 -15.92 -3.74
CA TRP A 42 -15.11 -16.42 -2.40
C TRP A 42 -16.13 -17.44 -1.91
N LEU A 43 -17.40 -17.33 -2.34
CA LEU A 43 -18.41 -18.36 -2.07
C LEU A 43 -17.99 -19.69 -2.72
N LEU A 44 -17.64 -19.66 -4.01
CA LEU A 44 -17.23 -20.84 -4.76
C LEU A 44 -15.93 -21.47 -4.21
N VAL A 45 -14.92 -20.64 -3.93
CA VAL A 45 -13.65 -21.12 -3.35
C VAL A 45 -13.90 -21.74 -1.99
N SER A 46 -14.77 -21.14 -1.18
CA SER A 46 -15.09 -21.63 0.15
C SER A 46 -15.86 -22.95 0.14
N ASP A 47 -16.74 -23.15 -0.84
CA ASP A 47 -17.46 -24.41 -1.07
C ASP A 47 -16.48 -25.54 -1.44
N TYR A 48 -15.61 -25.30 -2.43
CA TYR A 48 -14.58 -26.27 -2.81
C TYR A 48 -13.57 -26.57 -1.70
N TYR A 49 -13.20 -25.57 -0.90
CA TYR A 49 -12.24 -25.74 0.19
C TYR A 49 -12.88 -26.35 1.45
N GLY A 50 -14.16 -26.08 1.71
CA GLY A 50 -14.85 -26.38 2.96
C GLY A 50 -14.48 -25.41 4.08
N CYS A 51 -14.68 -24.10 3.88
CA CYS A 51 -14.47 -23.05 4.88
C CYS A 51 -15.55 -21.95 4.76
N ILE A 52 -15.51 -20.92 5.60
CA ILE A 52 -16.39 -19.76 5.39
C ILE A 52 -15.82 -18.82 4.31
N PRO A 53 -16.65 -18.13 3.51
CA PRO A 53 -16.19 -17.25 2.44
C PRO A 53 -15.18 -16.19 2.87
N GLN A 54 -15.36 -15.63 4.08
CA GLN A 54 -14.47 -14.63 4.65
C GLN A 54 -13.06 -15.19 4.90
N GLU A 55 -12.92 -16.44 5.33
CA GLU A 55 -11.62 -17.08 5.55
C GLU A 55 -10.86 -17.26 4.24
N ALA A 56 -11.55 -17.64 3.16
CA ALA A 56 -10.95 -17.77 1.83
C ALA A 56 -10.47 -16.41 1.30
N HIS A 57 -11.30 -15.38 1.42
CA HIS A 57 -10.95 -14.00 1.06
C HIS A 57 -9.72 -13.51 1.84
N ASP A 58 -9.74 -13.66 3.16
CA ASP A 58 -8.67 -13.16 4.01
C ASP A 58 -7.38 -13.94 3.81
N TYR A 59 -7.46 -15.25 3.62
CA TYR A 59 -6.29 -16.06 3.28
C TYR A 59 -5.67 -15.63 1.95
N TYR A 60 -6.50 -15.40 0.92
CA TYR A 60 -6.02 -14.90 -0.36
C TYR A 60 -5.24 -13.59 -0.20
N HIS A 61 -5.88 -12.56 0.36
CA HIS A 61 -5.32 -11.20 0.40
C HIS A 61 -4.19 -11.03 1.42
N ASN A 62 -4.19 -11.79 2.51
CA ASN A 62 -3.22 -11.60 3.59
C ASN A 62 -2.05 -12.58 3.53
N VAL A 63 -2.18 -13.71 2.82
CA VAL A 63 -1.17 -14.77 2.81
C VAL A 63 -0.81 -15.17 1.38
N TRP A 64 -1.75 -15.76 0.64
CA TRP A 64 -1.43 -16.45 -0.61
C TRP A 64 -1.01 -15.49 -1.74
N SER A 65 -1.67 -14.34 -1.91
CA SER A 65 -1.33 -13.38 -2.98
C SER A 65 0.04 -12.72 -2.80
N LYS A 66 0.53 -12.63 -1.56
CA LYS A 66 1.78 -11.93 -1.24
C LYS A 66 3.02 -12.65 -1.75
N GLN A 67 2.95 -13.97 -1.94
CA GLN A 67 4.10 -14.74 -2.45
C GLN A 67 4.45 -14.41 -3.91
N PHE A 68 3.55 -13.77 -4.65
CA PHE A 68 3.74 -13.33 -6.04
C PHE A 68 4.05 -11.84 -6.15
N SER A 69 4.40 -11.19 -5.04
CA SER A 69 4.69 -9.77 -4.99
C SER A 69 6.06 -9.52 -4.38
N ASP A 70 6.74 -8.49 -4.87
CA ASP A 70 7.99 -8.01 -4.31
C ASP A 70 7.77 -7.41 -2.92
N SER A 71 8.76 -7.63 -2.06
CA SER A 71 8.83 -7.01 -0.74
C SER A 71 9.30 -5.57 -0.85
N PHE A 72 8.59 -4.63 -0.22
CA PHE A 72 9.03 -3.24 -0.13
C PHE A 72 9.77 -2.88 1.16
N GLN A 73 10.20 -3.88 1.94
CA GLN A 73 10.82 -3.63 3.27
C GLN A 73 12.05 -2.73 3.20
N GLU A 74 12.93 -2.96 2.23
CA GLU A 74 14.17 -2.19 2.04
C GLU A 74 13.91 -0.78 1.50
N MET A 75 12.74 -0.57 0.87
CA MET A 75 12.33 0.70 0.27
C MET A 75 11.38 1.51 1.19
N LYS A 76 11.18 1.07 2.43
CA LYS A 76 10.40 1.81 3.43
C LYS A 76 10.90 3.25 3.66
N PRO A 77 12.22 3.53 3.75
CA PRO A 77 12.71 4.90 3.90
C PRO A 77 12.27 5.83 2.77
N GLU A 78 12.25 5.33 1.54
CA GLU A 78 11.80 6.07 0.35
C GLU A 78 10.30 6.37 0.42
N ILE A 79 9.48 5.38 0.79
CA ILE A 79 8.04 5.58 0.98
C ILE A 79 7.78 6.59 2.11
N ASP A 80 8.54 6.51 3.20
CA ASP A 80 8.43 7.42 4.33
C ASP A 80 8.70 8.88 3.89
N GLN A 81 9.72 9.09 3.05
CA GLN A 81 10.03 10.41 2.49
C GLN A 81 8.90 10.93 1.59
N LEU A 82 8.43 10.11 0.64
CA LEU A 82 7.31 10.47 -0.24
C LEU A 82 6.06 10.86 0.56
N VAL A 83 5.76 10.13 1.65
CA VAL A 83 4.62 10.44 2.53
C VAL A 83 4.77 11.83 3.16
N VAL A 84 5.96 12.19 3.65
CA VAL A 84 6.20 13.51 4.27
C VAL A 84 6.04 14.63 3.24
N GLU A 85 6.65 14.50 2.07
CA GLU A 85 6.59 15.50 1.00
C GLU A 85 5.16 15.72 0.49
N GLN A 86 4.41 14.63 0.27
CA GLN A 86 3.04 14.73 -0.21
C GLN A 86 2.07 15.24 0.86
N LEU A 87 2.29 14.93 2.15
CA LEU A 87 1.48 15.48 3.24
C LEU A 87 1.66 16.99 3.42
N GLN A 88 2.83 17.54 3.10
CA GLN A 88 3.08 18.98 3.17
C GLN A 88 2.35 19.76 2.06
N SER A 89 2.19 19.14 0.90
CA SER A 89 1.61 19.78 -0.29
C SER A 89 0.11 19.50 -0.49
N GLN A 90 -0.43 18.44 0.13
CA GLN A 90 -1.80 17.99 -0.10
C GLN A 90 -2.61 17.87 1.19
N PRO A 91 -3.85 18.41 1.25
CA PRO A 91 -4.68 18.36 2.46
C PRO A 91 -5.39 17.01 2.66
N SER A 92 -5.61 16.24 1.59
CA SER A 92 -6.42 15.02 1.64
C SER A 92 -5.58 13.76 1.76
N LYS A 93 -5.90 12.94 2.77
CA LYS A 93 -5.23 11.64 2.96
C LYS A 93 -5.38 10.73 1.74
N ALA A 94 -6.56 10.70 1.12
CA ALA A 94 -6.80 9.85 -0.04
C ALA A 94 -5.95 10.27 -1.25
N THR A 95 -5.79 11.58 -1.46
CA THR A 95 -4.93 12.13 -2.52
C THR A 95 -3.47 11.77 -2.27
N VAL A 96 -2.98 11.96 -1.04
CA VAL A 96 -1.61 11.59 -0.65
C VAL A 96 -1.36 10.11 -0.90
N THR A 97 -2.24 9.21 -0.44
CA THR A 97 -2.07 7.77 -0.67
C THR A 97 -1.95 7.44 -2.16
N LYS A 98 -2.83 8.02 -2.99
CA LYS A 98 -2.80 7.80 -4.44
C LYS A 98 -1.49 8.31 -5.06
N MET A 99 -1.05 9.51 -4.70
CA MET A 99 0.17 10.13 -5.22
C MET A 99 1.42 9.35 -4.82
N VAL A 100 1.55 8.98 -3.55
CA VAL A 100 2.70 8.19 -3.06
C VAL A 100 2.79 6.85 -3.79
N ILE A 101 1.66 6.16 -3.99
CA ILE A 101 1.65 4.91 -4.77
C ILE A 101 2.10 5.15 -6.20
N GLN A 102 1.57 6.18 -6.87
CA GLN A 102 1.94 6.48 -8.26
C GLN A 102 3.43 6.80 -8.41
N LEU A 103 3.98 7.65 -7.54
CA LEU A 103 5.39 8.00 -7.55
C LEU A 103 6.27 6.78 -7.25
N PHE A 104 5.95 6.02 -6.20
CA PHE A 104 6.71 4.84 -5.83
C PHE A 104 6.72 3.78 -6.93
N LEU A 105 5.58 3.51 -7.59
CA LEU A 105 5.52 2.56 -8.70
C LEU A 105 6.25 3.06 -9.95
N ALA A 106 6.31 4.38 -10.18
CA ALA A 106 7.07 4.96 -11.29
C ALA A 106 8.59 4.84 -11.08
N LEU A 107 9.05 4.84 -9.83
CA LEU A 107 10.46 4.68 -9.48
C LEU A 107 10.95 3.21 -9.57
N HIS A 108 10.03 2.25 -9.48
CA HIS A 108 10.32 0.81 -9.48
C HIS A 108 9.47 0.07 -10.52
N PRO A 109 9.61 0.39 -11.83
CA PRO A 109 8.75 -0.16 -12.89
C PRO A 109 8.96 -1.65 -13.15
N ASP A 110 10.08 -2.21 -12.70
CA ASP A 110 10.47 -3.62 -12.81
C ASP A 110 9.90 -4.50 -11.68
N LYS A 111 9.32 -3.89 -10.64
CA LYS A 111 8.81 -4.60 -9.46
C LYS A 111 7.28 -4.62 -9.41
N SER A 112 6.75 -5.71 -8.86
CA SER A 112 5.32 -5.94 -8.66
C SER A 112 4.98 -5.96 -7.17
N PHE A 113 4.57 -4.82 -6.61
CA PHE A 113 4.25 -4.72 -5.19
C PHE A 113 2.83 -5.14 -4.82
N HIS A 114 2.68 -5.73 -3.63
CA HIS A 114 1.36 -6.05 -3.08
C HIS A 114 0.61 -4.77 -2.67
N LYS A 115 -0.33 -4.33 -3.53
CA LYS A 115 -1.07 -3.06 -3.40
C LYS A 115 -1.71 -2.85 -2.02
N LEU A 116 -2.36 -3.87 -1.45
CA LEU A 116 -3.02 -3.74 -0.15
C LEU A 116 -2.00 -3.46 0.97
N SER A 117 -0.87 -4.16 0.97
CA SER A 117 0.18 -3.98 1.97
C SER A 117 0.85 -2.62 1.85
N LEU A 118 1.09 -2.16 0.62
CA LEU A 118 1.61 -0.82 0.35
C LEU A 118 0.65 0.27 0.87
N ASN A 119 -0.65 0.15 0.55
CA ASN A 119 -1.67 1.07 1.06
C ASN A 119 -1.71 1.11 2.60
N GLN A 120 -1.74 -0.05 3.25
CA GLN A 120 -1.75 -0.15 4.71
C GLN A 120 -0.52 0.52 5.33
N TYR A 121 0.65 0.30 4.75
CA TYR A 121 1.89 0.92 5.22
C TYR A 121 1.85 2.45 5.08
N ILE A 122 1.43 2.97 3.93
CA ILE A 122 1.31 4.41 3.69
C ILE A 122 0.33 5.06 4.67
N HIS A 123 -0.85 4.47 4.87
CA HIS A 123 -1.84 4.97 5.83
C HIS A 123 -1.30 4.98 7.27
N HIS A 124 -0.61 3.92 7.67
CA HIS A 124 0.05 3.85 8.97
C HIS A 124 1.07 4.98 9.12
N GLN A 125 1.91 5.19 8.09
CA GLN A 125 2.95 6.20 8.09
C GLN A 125 2.38 7.62 8.17
N MET A 126 1.34 7.92 7.40
CA MET A 126 0.69 9.22 7.45
C MET A 126 0.10 9.52 8.83
N ASN A 127 -0.54 8.52 9.45
CA ASN A 127 -1.05 8.67 10.81
C ASN A 127 0.07 8.89 11.83
N ARG A 128 1.25 8.30 11.63
CA ARG A 128 2.44 8.53 12.46
C ARG A 128 2.93 9.98 12.35
N VAL A 129 3.09 10.48 11.12
CA VAL A 129 3.54 11.86 10.85
C VAL A 129 2.58 12.89 11.44
N LEU A 130 1.27 12.74 11.20
CA LEU A 130 0.24 13.67 11.70
C LEU A 130 0.17 13.69 13.24
N LYS A 131 0.28 12.53 13.88
CA LYS A 131 0.30 12.44 15.36
C LYS A 131 1.53 13.11 15.97
N ASN A 132 2.69 12.98 15.31
CA ASN A 132 3.92 13.59 15.80
C ASN A 132 3.94 15.11 15.59
N GLY A 133 3.43 15.61 14.45
CA GLY A 133 3.27 17.04 14.20
C GLY A 133 2.35 17.71 15.23
N ALA A 134 1.25 17.05 15.61
CA ALA A 134 0.32 17.57 16.61
C ALA A 134 0.91 17.63 18.04
N LYS A 135 1.92 16.80 18.35
CA LYS A 135 2.60 16.85 19.66
C LYS A 135 3.53 18.05 19.77
N LEU A 136 4.28 18.36 18.71
CA LEU A 136 5.20 19.50 18.67
C LEU A 136 4.47 20.84 18.84
N GLN A 137 3.30 20.99 18.24
CA GLN A 137 2.49 22.21 18.39
C GLN A 137 1.93 22.42 19.81
N LYS A 138 1.78 21.35 20.61
CA LYS A 138 1.27 21.46 21.99
C LYS A 138 2.36 21.81 23.01
N SER A 139 3.62 21.48 22.74
CA SER A 139 4.74 21.86 23.61
C SER A 139 5.09 23.35 23.53
N ASP A 140 4.89 23.97 22.36
CA ASP A 140 5.22 25.39 22.16
C ASP A 140 4.19 26.34 22.80
N ALA A 141 2.97 25.87 23.07
CA ALA A 141 1.94 26.66 23.75
C ALA A 141 2.20 26.87 25.26
N SER A 142 3.20 26.19 25.84
CA SER A 142 3.59 26.34 27.26
C SER A 142 4.90 27.10 27.48
N ILE A 143 5.55 27.61 26.42
CA ILE A 143 6.78 28.40 26.54
C ILE A 143 6.54 29.81 25.95
N SER A 144 5.60 30.54 26.54
CA SER A 144 5.46 31.99 26.33
C SER A 144 6.21 32.73 27.44
N ASN A 145 7.54 32.81 27.30
CA ASN A 145 8.36 33.94 27.71
C ASN A 145 9.83 33.60 27.43
N THR A 146 10.34 34.00 26.27
CA THR A 146 11.65 34.65 26.07
C THR A 146 11.77 34.97 24.59
N GLN A 147 11.82 36.27 24.27
CA GLN A 147 12.05 36.78 22.93
C GLN A 147 13.42 36.32 22.41
N SER A 148 13.47 35.72 21.23
CA SER A 148 14.64 35.76 20.36
C SER A 148 14.19 35.63 18.92
N GLU A 149 14.40 36.73 18.21
CA GLU A 149 13.97 37.01 16.85
C GLU A 149 14.98 36.38 15.88
N VAL A 150 14.61 35.30 15.20
CA VAL A 150 15.31 34.81 14.01
C VAL A 150 14.28 34.67 12.92
N THR A 151 14.43 35.48 11.88
CA THR A 151 13.42 35.63 10.83
C THR A 151 13.58 34.55 9.75
N VAL A 152 12.45 34.07 9.26
CA VAL A 152 12.29 33.03 8.23
C VAL A 152 12.82 33.44 6.85
N SER A 153 13.36 34.67 6.72
CA SER A 153 13.85 35.23 5.46
C SER A 153 15.10 34.53 4.93
N ASP A 154 15.90 33.89 5.79
CA ASP A 154 17.19 33.33 5.38
C ASP A 154 17.09 31.93 4.75
N ILE A 155 16.02 31.18 5.06
CA ILE A 155 15.83 29.82 4.52
C ILE A 155 15.24 29.84 3.11
N GLN A 156 14.46 30.86 2.76
CA GLN A 156 13.86 30.98 1.41
C GLN A 156 14.89 31.37 0.32
N MET A 157 16.04 31.93 0.70
CA MET A 157 17.11 32.28 -0.26
C MET A 157 17.90 31.05 -0.74
N LEU A 158 18.07 30.03 0.11
CA LEU A 158 18.89 28.85 -0.22
C LEU A 158 18.22 27.91 -1.24
N LEU A 159 16.89 27.83 -1.25
CA LEU A 159 16.15 26.93 -2.15
C LEU A 159 16.01 27.46 -3.58
N LYS A 160 16.13 28.77 -3.80
CA LYS A 160 16.07 29.35 -5.16
C LYS A 160 17.33 29.08 -6.00
N ASN A 161 18.47 28.77 -5.37
CA ASN A 161 19.73 28.57 -6.08
C ASN A 161 19.97 27.11 -6.53
N ILE A 162 19.13 26.15 -6.13
CA ILE A 162 19.28 24.74 -6.51
C ILE A 162 18.40 24.37 -7.72
N LEU A 163 17.43 25.21 -8.10
CA LEU A 163 16.45 24.94 -9.17
C LEU A 163 16.75 25.65 -10.51
N VAL A 164 17.98 26.13 -10.72
CA VAL A 164 18.38 26.88 -11.94
C VAL A 164 19.58 26.23 -12.68
N GLU A 165 19.97 25.01 -12.34
CA GLU A 165 20.90 24.21 -13.17
C GLU A 165 20.19 22.95 -13.71
#